data_AF-A0A8J7Y880-F1
#
_entry.id   AF-A0A8J7Y880-F1
#
_cell.length_a   1.000
_cell.length_b   1.000
_cell.length_c   1.000
_cell.angle_alpha   90.00
_cell.angle_beta   90.00
_cell.angle_gamma   90.00
#
_symmetry.space_group_name_H-M   'P 1'
#
loop_
_entity.id
_entity.type
_entity.pdbx_description
1 polymer ?
#
loop_
_entity_poly.entity_id
_entity_poly.type
_entity_poly.pdbx_seq_one_letter_code
_entity_poly.pdbx_strand_id
1 'polypeptide(L)' 'MGAGCAGCLQQESEQETGWFTYQVVSMYPHDPGAFTQGLVYADEFLYEGTGLTGRSSLR' A
#
# COMPACT_ATOMS: atom_id res chain seq x y z
N MET A 1 11.87 -52.59 -22.07
CA MET A 1 10.52 -52.43 -21.49
C MET A 1 10.69 -52.15 -20.01
N GLY A 2 10.60 -50.88 -19.60
CA GLY A 2 10.77 -50.47 -18.21
C GLY A 2 9.96 -49.20 -17.99
N ALA A 3 8.99 -49.28 -17.10
CA ALA A 3 7.87 -48.38 -16.94
C ALA A 3 8.26 -46.92 -16.67
N GLY A 4 7.50 -45.99 -17.25
CA GLY A 4 7.55 -44.58 -16.93
C GLY A 4 7.15 -44.34 -15.47
N CYS A 5 7.97 -43.59 -14.75
CA CYS A 5 7.58 -43.02 -13.47
C CYS A 5 6.83 -41.73 -13.74
N ALA A 6 5.51 -41.83 -13.76
CA ALA A 6 4.62 -40.68 -13.64
C ALA A 6 4.65 -40.18 -12.19
N GLY A 7 4.59 -38.85 -12.03
CA GLY A 7 4.12 -38.24 -10.80
C GLY A 7 5.17 -37.50 -10.01
N CYS A 8 5.23 -36.19 -10.23
CA CYS A 8 5.08 -35.16 -9.19
C CYS A 8 4.92 -33.82 -9.92
N LEU A 9 3.76 -33.61 -10.54
CA LEU A 9 3.36 -32.28 -11.00
C LEU A 9 3.01 -31.47 -9.76
N GLN A 10 3.90 -30.55 -9.39
CA GLN A 10 3.62 -29.57 -8.34
C GLN A 10 2.63 -28.54 -8.89
N GLN A 11 1.47 -28.45 -8.24
CA GLN A 11 0.43 -27.50 -8.56
C GLN A 11 0.77 -26.20 -7.81
N GLU A 12 1.25 -25.19 -8.54
CA GLU A 12 1.45 -23.85 -8.00
C GLU A 12 0.07 -23.21 -7.84
N SER A 13 -0.30 -22.80 -6.62
CA SER A 13 -1.60 -22.18 -6.38
C SER A 13 -1.59 -20.75 -6.94
N GLU A 14 -2.30 -20.49 -8.02
CA GLU A 14 -2.59 -19.12 -8.43
C GLU A 14 -3.50 -18.46 -7.39
N GLN A 15 -2.94 -17.56 -6.59
CA GLN A 15 -3.72 -16.70 -5.71
C GLN A 15 -4.34 -15.60 -6.57
N GLU A 16 -5.65 -15.70 -6.80
CA GLU A 16 -6.42 -14.72 -7.56
C GLU A 16 -6.49 -13.37 -6.80
N THR A 17 -6.17 -12.28 -7.49
CA THR A 17 -6.22 -10.94 -6.90
C THR A 17 -7.67 -10.45 -6.83
N GLY A 18 -8.18 -10.21 -5.62
CA GLY A 18 -9.49 -9.59 -5.40
C GLY A 18 -9.46 -8.06 -5.54
N TRP A 19 -10.60 -7.48 -5.91
CA TRP A 19 -10.80 -6.03 -5.90
C TRP A 19 -11.36 -5.57 -4.54
N PHE A 20 -10.81 -4.48 -4.00
CA PHE A 20 -11.34 -3.83 -2.80
C PHE A 20 -12.13 -2.57 -3.16
N THR A 21 -13.14 -2.26 -2.34
CA THR A 21 -13.85 -0.97 -2.35
C THR A 21 -13.65 -0.27 -1.00
N TYR A 22 -14.10 0.98 -0.87
CA TYR A 22 -13.96 1.77 0.34
C TYR A 22 -15.23 2.55 0.67
N GLN A 23 -15.37 2.95 1.93
CA GLN A 23 -16.40 3.86 2.42
C GLN A 23 -15.71 5.03 3.13
N VAL A 24 -16.15 6.27 2.85
CA VAL A 24 -15.66 7.44 3.57
C VAL A 24 -16.35 7.52 4.93
N VAL A 25 -15.60 7.29 6.00
CA VAL A 25 -16.11 7.33 7.39
C VAL A 25 -16.03 8.73 8.01
N SER A 26 -15.06 9.54 7.58
CA SER A 26 -14.81 10.89 8.08
C SER A 26 -13.97 11.68 7.08
N MET A 27 -14.10 13.02 7.10
CA MET A 27 -13.31 13.93 6.25
C MET A 27 -12.71 15.04 7.12
N TYR A 28 -11.42 15.31 6.93
CA TYR A 28 -10.68 16.34 7.65
C TYR A 28 -10.03 17.30 6.64
N PRO A 29 -9.93 18.60 6.94
CA PRO A 29 -9.27 19.55 6.06
C PRO A 29 -7.78 19.22 5.92
N HIS A 30 -7.25 19.35 4.70
CA HIS A 30 -5.82 19.22 4.39
C HIS A 30 -5.36 20.50 3.68
N ASP A 31 -4.11 20.90 3.91
CA ASP A 31 -3.48 22.07 3.28
C ASP A 31 -3.14 21.75 1.82
N PRO A 32 -3.80 22.36 0.81
CA PRO A 32 -3.51 22.06 -0.60
C PRO A 32 -2.10 22.46 -1.04
N GLY A 33 -1.41 23.30 -0.26
CA GLY A 33 0.00 23.66 -0.49
C GLY A 33 1.01 22.64 0.04
N ALA A 34 0.57 21.68 0.85
CA ALA A 34 1.40 20.60 1.38
C ALA A 34 1.50 19.46 0.35
N PHE A 35 2.61 19.40 -0.38
CA PHE A 35 2.84 18.32 -1.33
C PHE A 35 3.30 17.05 -0.58
N THR A 36 2.36 16.22 -0.13
CA THR A 36 2.62 15.03 0.70
C THR A 36 3.56 14.03 0.02
N GLN A 37 4.60 13.61 0.73
CA GLN A 37 5.53 12.55 0.32
C GLN A 37 5.70 11.43 1.35
N GLY A 38 5.14 11.61 2.54
CA GLY A 38 5.06 10.61 3.58
C GLY A 38 3.98 10.99 4.60
N LEU A 39 3.29 9.99 5.14
CA LEU A 39 2.18 10.16 6.07
C LEU A 39 2.18 9.02 7.09
N VAL A 40 2.20 9.36 8.39
CA VAL A 40 2.19 8.39 9.48
C VAL A 40 1.21 8.83 10.55
N TYR A 41 0.40 7.89 11.07
CA TYR A 41 -0.38 8.11 12.28
C TYR A 41 0.31 7.42 13.46
N ALA A 42 0.69 8.19 14.46
CA ALA A 42 1.35 7.70 15.66
C ALA A 42 1.01 8.60 16.84
N ASP A 43 0.90 8.01 18.04
CA ASP A 43 0.65 8.74 19.28
C ASP A 43 -0.57 9.69 19.20
N GLU A 44 -1.61 9.27 18.48
CA GLU A 44 -2.84 10.03 18.22
C GLU A 44 -2.70 11.24 17.27
N PHE A 45 -1.50 11.47 16.73
CA PHE A 45 -1.20 12.53 15.78
C PHE A 45 -0.92 11.99 14.37
N LEU A 46 -1.13 12.87 13.39
CA LEU A 46 -0.76 12.64 12.01
C LEU A 46 0.51 13.43 11.73
N TYR A 47 1.56 12.72 11.35
CA TYR A 47 2.84 13.26 10.94
C TYR A 47 2.92 13.25 9.42
N GLU A 48 3.25 14.39 8.83
CA GLU A 48 3.32 14.57 7.38
C GLU A 48 4.70 15.09 6.96
N GLY A 49 5.31 14.40 5.99
CA GLY A 49 6.47 14.92 5.27
C GLY A 49 6.02 15.58 3.97
N THR A 50 6.40 16.84 3.76
CA THR A 50 6.10 17.57 2.52
C THR A 50 7.32 17.63 1.59
N GLY A 51 7.08 17.39 0.31
CA GLY A 51 8.00 17.67 -0.78
C GLY A 51 7.85 19.11 -1.26
N LEU A 52 8.89 19.59 -1.94
CA LEU A 52 9.00 20.79 -2.80
C LEU A 52 10.44 21.30 -2.58
N THR A 53 11.24 21.37 -3.65
CA THR A 53 12.66 21.73 -3.54
C THR A 53 12.84 23.06 -2.82
N GLY A 54 13.57 23.04 -1.69
CA GLY A 54 13.80 24.21 -0.84
C GLY A 54 12.60 24.66 0.00
N ARG A 55 11.50 23.89 0.03
CA ARG A 55 10.26 24.19 0.78
C ARG A 55 9.69 22.96 1.51
N SER A 56 10.42 21.86 1.55
CA SER A 56 10.07 20.66 2.33
C SER A 56 10.01 20.96 3.82
N SER A 57 9.06 20.31 4.51
CA SER A 57 8.87 20.43 5.96
C SER A 57 8.29 19.15 6.56
N LEU A 58 8.46 18.98 7.87
CA LEU A 58 7.73 18.00 8.68
C LEU A 58 6.65 18.75 9.48
N ARG A 59 5.45 18.17 9.57
CA ARG A 59 4.31 18.71 10.32
C ARG A 59 3.66 17.65 11.18
#